data_AF-A0A7S0PW40-F1
#
_entry.id   AF-A0A7S0PW40-F1
#
_cell.length_a   1.000
_cell.length_b   1.000
_cell.length_c   1.000
_cell.angle_alpha   90.00
_cell.angle_beta   90.00
_cell.angle_gamma   90.00
#
_symmetry.space_group_name_H-M   'P 1'
#
loop_
_entity.id
_entity.type
_entity.pdbx_description
1 polymer ?
#
loop_
_entity_poly.entity_id
_entity_poly.type
_entity_poly.pdbx_seq_one_letter_code
_entity_poly.pdbx_strand_id
1 'polypeptide(L)'
;MSAAAIGSRALQAFEDPRGGSRGVCASASGRHHLAADVRWLLSELECATLCLQADSCTAYEYAHIQTDHRGYNRCELQREPTARALRVSGFVCRVKIPRGDRAVSTLSKTSLKNLVSRATPVEPWDYLTLGPPRGQLDVRKCDALLRNPEDHLWHLFRHAHCLGTGSDRRRFFEDILSGHDCDANWISHSAGASGRQDARPLTGPALLGYDSHIYKKCMAERGVREPPPWRNADFQQIVDACLLAQFNVIRVFDWWNACRNLEWQMCVILGKLPGQPAFNGTVKNFQRGEIRFATAPSNLVIEQLRHPPEIAVDIFFLETCFFSHLCINRQELFHTKVDEPFYCELDIAAYKELDRLLPPG
;
A
#
# COMPACT_ATOMS: atom_id res chain seq x y z
N MET A 1 -36.04 10.32 -3.44
CA MET A 1 -35.24 10.35 -4.69
C MET A 1 -34.36 9.11 -4.73
N SER A 2 -34.28 8.42 -5.88
CA SER A 2 -33.38 7.26 -6.04
C SER A 2 -31.91 7.69 -6.10
N ALA A 3 -30.98 6.77 -5.81
CA ALA A 3 -29.53 7.04 -5.90
C ALA A 3 -29.12 7.50 -7.31
N ALA A 4 -29.70 6.90 -8.35
CA ALA A 4 -29.48 7.29 -9.75
C ALA A 4 -29.90 8.75 -10.03
N ALA A 5 -31.03 9.20 -9.48
CA ALA A 5 -31.49 10.59 -9.66
C ALA A 5 -30.60 11.59 -8.93
N ILE A 6 -30.06 11.23 -7.77
CA ILE A 6 -29.10 12.06 -7.03
C ILE A 6 -27.77 12.13 -7.81
N GLY A 7 -27.30 11.00 -8.33
CA GLY A 7 -26.07 10.93 -9.12
C GLY A 7 -26.13 11.78 -10.39
N SER A 8 -27.23 11.69 -11.14
CA SER A 8 -27.45 12.53 -12.32
C SER A 8 -27.45 14.03 -11.98
N ARG A 9 -28.07 14.42 -10.86
CA ARG A 9 -28.06 15.82 -10.40
C ARG A 9 -26.68 16.29 -9.92
N ALA A 10 -25.87 15.41 -9.33
CA ALA A 10 -24.51 15.77 -8.92
C ALA A 10 -23.65 16.15 -10.14
N LEU A 11 -23.76 15.39 -11.24
CA LEU A 11 -23.04 15.72 -12.48
C LEU A 11 -23.57 16.99 -13.17
N GLN A 12 -24.86 17.32 -13.01
CA GLN A 12 -25.45 18.58 -13.52
C GLN A 12 -24.93 19.84 -12.82
N ALA A 13 -24.26 19.70 -11.67
CA ALA A 13 -23.61 20.80 -10.97
C ALA A 13 -22.27 21.21 -11.61
N PHE A 14 -21.90 20.55 -12.71
CA PHE A 14 -20.68 20.79 -13.45
C PHE A 14 -20.97 21.04 -14.91
N GLU A 15 -20.10 21.84 -15.53
CA GLU A 15 -20.11 22.13 -16.95
C GLU A 15 -18.81 21.68 -17.62
N ASP A 16 -18.85 21.59 -18.94
CA ASP A 16 -17.67 21.32 -19.75
C ASP A 16 -16.80 22.59 -19.81
N PRO A 17 -15.48 22.51 -19.56
CA PRO A 17 -14.59 23.63 -19.83
C PRO A 17 -14.47 23.88 -21.34
N ARG A 18 -13.82 24.98 -21.74
CA ARG A 18 -13.52 25.22 -23.17
C ARG A 18 -12.72 24.04 -23.75
N GLY A 19 -13.14 23.56 -24.91
CA GLY A 19 -12.55 22.37 -25.54
C GLY A 19 -13.27 21.05 -25.26
N GLY A 20 -14.28 21.07 -24.36
CA GLY A 20 -15.10 19.91 -23.96
C GLY A 20 -14.60 19.24 -22.69
N SER A 21 -15.36 18.27 -22.18
CA SER A 21 -15.03 17.53 -20.95
C SER A 21 -13.95 16.46 -21.10
N ARG A 22 -13.58 16.04 -22.32
CA ARG A 22 -12.59 14.97 -22.53
C ARG A 22 -11.17 15.50 -22.49
N GLY A 23 -10.48 15.34 -21.37
CA GLY A 23 -9.11 15.78 -21.21
C GLY A 23 -8.71 16.10 -19.78
N VAL A 24 -7.47 16.56 -19.63
CA VAL A 24 -6.86 16.99 -18.36
C VAL A 24 -7.21 18.46 -18.12
N CYS A 25 -7.53 18.83 -16.88
CA CYS A 25 -7.88 20.20 -16.50
C CYS A 25 -6.69 21.15 -16.61
N ALA A 26 -6.89 22.30 -17.26
CA ALA A 26 -5.86 23.32 -17.41
C ALA A 26 -6.37 24.75 -17.14
N SER A 27 -5.47 25.55 -16.57
CA SER A 27 -5.70 26.98 -16.30
C SER A 27 -5.78 27.81 -17.60
N ALA A 28 -6.19 29.07 -17.49
CA ALA A 28 -6.20 30.01 -18.62
C ALA A 28 -4.82 30.23 -19.24
N SER A 29 -3.75 30.09 -18.45
CA SER A 29 -2.36 30.16 -18.92
C SER A 29 -1.90 28.90 -19.68
N GLY A 30 -2.75 27.87 -19.73
CA GLY A 30 -2.43 26.60 -20.36
C GLY A 30 -1.55 25.67 -19.55
N ARG A 31 -1.17 26.06 -18.33
CA ARG A 31 -0.49 25.18 -17.38
C ARG A 31 -1.47 24.18 -16.76
N HIS A 32 -1.03 22.93 -16.64
CA HIS A 32 -1.68 21.95 -15.77
C HIS A 32 -1.72 22.49 -14.35
N HIS A 33 -2.85 22.31 -13.68
CA HIS A 33 -2.98 22.69 -12.29
C HIS A 33 -2.13 21.76 -11.42
N LEU A 34 -1.57 22.29 -10.33
CA LEU A 34 -1.12 21.45 -9.24
C LEU A 34 -2.38 20.98 -8.50
N ALA A 35 -2.70 19.69 -8.62
CA ALA A 35 -3.84 19.09 -7.95
C ALA A 35 -3.78 19.40 -6.45
N ALA A 36 -4.87 19.91 -5.89
CA ALA A 36 -4.87 20.33 -4.51
C ALA A 36 -5.25 19.21 -3.52
N ASP A 37 -5.88 18.16 -4.05
CA ASP A 37 -6.11 16.87 -3.41
C ASP A 37 -6.23 15.81 -4.51
N VAL A 38 -5.58 14.66 -4.31
CA VAL A 38 -5.61 13.52 -5.25
C VAL A 38 -6.16 12.32 -4.49
N ARG A 39 -7.18 11.67 -5.07
CA ARG A 39 -7.84 10.50 -4.52
C ARG A 39 -7.92 9.40 -5.57
N TRP A 40 -7.81 8.16 -5.14
CA TRP A 40 -8.09 7.00 -5.99
C TRP A 40 -9.52 6.55 -5.70
N LEU A 41 -10.41 6.71 -6.67
CA LEU A 41 -11.87 6.52 -6.49
C LEU A 41 -12.41 5.48 -7.46
N LEU A 42 -13.61 4.99 -7.19
CA LEU A 42 -14.23 3.94 -8.00
C LEU A 42 -15.00 4.53 -9.20
N SER A 43 -15.50 5.76 -9.09
CA SER A 43 -16.31 6.37 -10.16
C SER A 43 -16.13 7.89 -10.33
N GLU A 44 -16.44 8.39 -11.53
CA GLU A 44 -16.51 9.84 -11.82
C GLU A 44 -17.50 10.55 -10.89
N LEU A 45 -18.62 9.87 -10.56
CA LEU A 45 -19.65 10.40 -9.69
C LEU A 45 -19.15 10.67 -8.26
N GLU A 46 -18.31 9.78 -7.72
CA GLU A 46 -17.67 9.99 -6.42
C GLU A 46 -16.74 11.21 -6.46
N CYS A 47 -15.95 11.34 -7.54
CA CYS A 47 -15.07 12.49 -7.75
C CYS A 47 -15.84 13.82 -7.79
N ALA A 48 -16.92 13.85 -8.58
CA ALA A 48 -17.83 14.99 -8.65
C ALA A 48 -18.42 15.33 -7.28
N THR A 49 -18.82 14.32 -6.51
CA THR A 49 -19.44 14.54 -5.21
C THR A 49 -18.45 15.09 -4.18
N LEU A 50 -17.21 14.61 -4.17
CA LEU A 50 -16.14 15.18 -3.34
C LEU A 50 -15.88 16.65 -3.69
N CYS A 51 -15.83 16.98 -4.98
CA CYS A 51 -15.68 18.37 -5.40
C CYS A 51 -16.86 19.26 -4.96
N LEU A 52 -18.10 18.74 -4.96
CA LEU A 52 -19.26 19.49 -4.45
C LEU A 52 -19.18 19.76 -2.95
N GLN A 53 -18.62 18.83 -2.19
CA GLN A 53 -18.45 18.95 -0.73
C GLN A 53 -17.30 19.87 -0.35
N ALA A 54 -16.22 19.90 -1.14
CA ALA A 54 -15.10 20.79 -0.94
C ALA A 54 -15.44 22.22 -1.38
N ASP A 55 -15.53 23.15 -0.42
CA ASP A 55 -15.82 24.56 -0.71
C ASP A 55 -14.71 25.23 -1.55
N SER A 56 -13.47 24.72 -1.47
CA SER A 56 -12.32 25.18 -2.26
C SER A 56 -12.22 24.55 -3.66
N CYS A 57 -13.04 23.54 -3.98
CA CYS A 57 -12.97 22.88 -5.28
C CYS A 57 -13.69 23.71 -6.34
N THR A 58 -12.98 24.02 -7.42
CA THR A 58 -13.46 24.79 -8.60
C THR A 58 -13.72 23.90 -9.80
N ALA A 59 -13.05 22.75 -9.89
CA ALA A 59 -13.21 21.74 -10.93
C ALA A 59 -12.70 20.40 -10.41
N TYR A 60 -13.07 19.31 -11.07
CA TYR A 60 -12.40 18.02 -10.86
C TYR A 60 -11.87 17.46 -12.17
N GLU A 61 -10.81 16.68 -12.03
CA GLU A 61 -10.30 15.81 -13.08
C GLU A 61 -10.48 14.36 -12.65
N TYR A 62 -11.05 13.55 -13.54
CA TYR A 62 -11.22 12.13 -13.34
C TYR A 62 -10.51 11.37 -14.47
N ALA A 63 -9.47 10.64 -14.13
CA ALA A 63 -8.69 9.85 -15.08
C ALA A 63 -9.12 8.40 -15.01
N HIS A 64 -9.64 7.86 -16.12
CA HIS A 64 -9.75 6.43 -16.38
C HIS A 64 -8.46 5.93 -17.04
N ILE A 65 -7.51 5.50 -16.22
CA ILE A 65 -6.19 5.05 -16.67
C ILE A 65 -6.32 3.60 -17.14
N GLN A 66 -6.52 3.41 -18.45
CA GLN A 66 -6.66 2.10 -19.12
C GLN A 66 -5.31 1.49 -19.53
N THR A 67 -4.26 1.58 -18.70
CA THR A 67 -2.97 0.96 -19.06
C THR A 67 -2.94 -0.55 -18.83
N ASP A 68 -3.94 -1.12 -18.15
CA ASP A 68 -4.22 -2.56 -18.16
C ASP A 68 -5.73 -2.85 -18.04
N HIS A 69 -6.07 -4.14 -18.11
CA HIS A 69 -7.43 -4.70 -18.12
C HIS A 69 -8.23 -4.48 -16.82
N ARG A 70 -7.74 -3.63 -15.91
CA ARG A 70 -8.28 -3.46 -14.54
C ARG A 70 -8.80 -2.05 -14.23
N GLY A 71 -8.62 -1.07 -15.12
CA GLY A 71 -9.38 0.19 -15.11
C GLY A 71 -9.25 1.03 -13.83
N TYR A 72 -8.04 1.48 -13.51
CA TYR A 72 -7.80 2.37 -12.36
C TYR A 72 -8.36 3.76 -12.63
N ASN A 73 -9.04 4.33 -11.62
CA ASN A 73 -9.56 5.68 -11.72
C ASN A 73 -8.97 6.63 -10.68
N ARG A 74 -8.37 7.72 -11.15
CA ARG A 74 -7.81 8.80 -10.32
C ARG A 74 -8.76 9.98 -10.32
N CYS A 75 -8.91 10.64 -9.19
CA CYS A 75 -9.68 11.85 -9.01
C CYS A 75 -8.79 12.96 -8.47
N GLU A 76 -8.78 14.12 -9.11
CA GLU A 76 -8.06 15.29 -8.66
C GLU A 76 -9.02 16.45 -8.47
N LEU A 77 -8.96 17.09 -7.30
CA LEU A 77 -9.76 18.27 -6.99
C LEU A 77 -8.93 19.53 -7.26
N GLN A 78 -9.42 20.35 -8.18
CA GLN A 78 -8.78 21.60 -8.58
C GLN A 78 -9.22 22.74 -7.66
N ARG A 79 -8.27 23.56 -7.19
CA ARG A 79 -8.56 24.80 -6.41
C ARG A 79 -8.55 26.06 -7.24
N GLU A 80 -7.85 26.02 -8.38
CA GLU A 80 -7.71 27.16 -9.27
C GLU A 80 -8.79 27.13 -10.36
N PRO A 81 -9.20 28.28 -10.90
CA PRO A 81 -10.13 28.32 -12.02
C PRO A 81 -9.60 27.56 -13.25
N THR A 82 -10.32 26.51 -13.63
CA THR A 82 -10.04 25.75 -14.86
C THR A 82 -10.69 26.43 -16.05
N ALA A 83 -9.89 26.75 -17.07
CA ALA A 83 -10.37 27.50 -18.24
C ALA A 83 -10.65 26.62 -19.46
N ARG A 84 -9.93 25.50 -19.58
CA ARG A 84 -10.01 24.56 -20.70
C ARG A 84 -9.64 23.14 -20.28
N ALA A 85 -10.04 22.15 -21.08
CA ALA A 85 -9.47 20.80 -21.02
C ALA A 85 -8.45 20.61 -22.14
N LEU A 86 -7.31 20.00 -21.83
CA LEU A 86 -6.34 19.54 -22.82
C LEU A 86 -6.72 18.12 -23.23
N ARG A 87 -7.04 17.92 -24.52
CA ARG A 87 -7.54 16.64 -25.02
C ARG A 87 -6.55 15.51 -24.78
N VAL A 88 -6.92 14.62 -23.87
CA VAL A 88 -6.20 13.39 -23.55
C VAL A 88 -7.26 12.29 -23.36
N SER A 89 -7.04 11.14 -23.97
CA SER A 89 -7.95 9.98 -23.85
C SER A 89 -7.90 9.41 -22.43
N GLY A 90 -9.05 8.99 -21.91
CA GLY A 90 -9.13 8.42 -20.56
C GLY A 90 -9.13 9.49 -19.47
N PHE A 91 -9.37 10.77 -19.77
CA PHE A 91 -9.52 11.82 -18.76
C PHE A 91 -10.82 12.59 -18.98
N VAL A 92 -11.44 12.99 -17.86
CA VAL A 92 -12.64 13.82 -17.81
C VAL A 92 -12.35 15.02 -16.93
N CYS A 93 -12.47 16.22 -17.48
CA CYS A 93 -12.36 17.47 -16.75
C CYS A 93 -13.71 18.18 -16.71
N ARG A 94 -14.14 18.61 -15.52
CA ARG A 94 -15.46 19.20 -15.29
C ARG A 94 -15.36 20.38 -14.33
N VAL A 95 -15.92 21.53 -14.73
CA VAL A 95 -15.86 22.78 -13.96
C VAL A 95 -17.11 22.93 -13.10
N LYS A 96 -16.93 23.25 -11.82
CA LYS A 96 -18.04 23.41 -10.88
C LYS A 96 -18.77 24.72 -11.17
N ILE A 97 -20.08 24.65 -11.36
CA ILE A 97 -20.92 25.82 -11.62
C ILE A 97 -21.03 26.64 -10.31
N PRO A 98 -20.69 27.93 -10.29
CA PRO A 98 -20.85 28.78 -9.12
C PRO A 98 -22.32 28.82 -8.66
N ARG A 99 -22.56 28.82 -7.33
CA ARG A 99 -23.90 28.76 -6.72
C ARG A 99 -24.86 29.92 -7.09
N GLY A 100 -24.40 30.92 -7.85
CA GLY A 100 -25.16 32.12 -8.22
C GLY A 100 -26.17 31.93 -9.36
N ASP A 101 -26.00 30.95 -10.26
CA ASP A 101 -26.61 31.05 -11.60
C ASP A 101 -27.60 29.95 -12.05
N ARG A 102 -27.87 28.87 -11.28
CA ARG A 102 -28.99 27.93 -11.60
C ARG A 102 -29.25 26.90 -10.50
N ALA A 103 -30.55 26.65 -10.26
CA ALA A 103 -31.32 25.51 -9.70
C ALA A 103 -30.70 24.31 -8.94
N VAL A 104 -29.41 24.23 -8.64
CA VAL A 104 -28.80 23.12 -7.88
C VAL A 104 -28.85 23.37 -6.36
N SER A 105 -29.53 24.45 -5.92
CA SER A 105 -29.75 24.79 -4.51
C SER A 105 -30.59 23.77 -3.72
N THR A 106 -31.12 22.72 -4.35
CA THR A 106 -31.99 21.72 -3.70
C THR A 106 -31.28 20.43 -3.29
N LEU A 107 -30.04 20.19 -3.69
CA LEU A 107 -29.26 19.08 -3.13
C LEU A 107 -28.72 19.48 -1.76
N SER A 108 -29.44 19.11 -0.70
CA SER A 108 -28.97 19.35 0.66
C SER A 108 -27.58 18.72 0.84
N LYS A 109 -26.68 19.39 1.57
CA LYS A 109 -25.37 18.83 1.96
C LYS A 109 -25.54 17.42 2.55
N THR A 110 -26.64 17.17 3.26
CA THR A 110 -27.01 15.87 3.82
C THR A 110 -27.30 14.81 2.75
N SER A 111 -28.00 15.14 1.66
CA SER A 111 -28.27 14.22 0.56
C SER A 111 -27.01 13.84 -0.22
N LEU A 112 -26.08 14.78 -0.41
CA LEU A 112 -24.78 14.52 -1.03
C LEU A 112 -23.89 13.67 -0.11
N LYS A 113 -23.87 13.99 1.20
CA LYS A 113 -23.21 13.14 2.20
C LYS A 113 -23.77 11.72 2.20
N ASN A 114 -25.09 11.56 2.07
CA ASN A 114 -25.75 10.25 2.00
C ASN A 114 -25.48 9.49 0.69
N LEU A 115 -25.18 10.19 -0.41
CA LEU A 115 -24.77 9.54 -1.65
C LEU A 115 -23.33 9.01 -1.52
N VAL A 116 -22.43 9.80 -0.94
CA VAL A 116 -21.07 9.35 -0.61
C VAL A 116 -21.08 8.26 0.46
N SER A 117 -21.93 8.34 1.48
CA SER A 117 -21.99 7.29 2.50
C SER A 117 -22.68 6.00 2.03
N ARG A 118 -23.42 6.03 0.91
CA ARG A 118 -23.97 4.83 0.25
C ARG A 118 -23.06 4.26 -0.84
N ALA A 119 -22.30 5.11 -1.53
CA ALA A 119 -21.12 4.72 -2.29
C ALA A 119 -19.94 4.69 -1.30
N THR A 120 -20.01 3.81 -0.31
CA THR A 120 -19.16 3.83 0.88
C THR A 120 -17.68 4.07 0.51
N PRO A 121 -17.03 5.18 0.95
CA PRO A 121 -15.80 4.95 1.69
C PRO A 121 -16.23 3.96 2.77
N VAL A 122 -15.73 2.73 2.72
CA VAL A 122 -15.95 1.80 3.83
C VAL A 122 -15.48 2.56 5.06
N GLU A 123 -16.42 3.04 5.87
CA GLU A 123 -16.11 3.62 7.16
C GLU A 123 -15.27 2.56 7.88
N PRO A 124 -14.08 2.88 8.39
CA PRO A 124 -13.17 1.89 8.98
C PRO A 124 -13.74 1.09 10.16
N TRP A 125 -15.00 1.33 10.54
CA TRP A 125 -15.69 0.72 11.67
C TRP A 125 -16.81 -0.24 11.28
N ASP A 126 -17.21 -0.33 10.01
CA ASP A 126 -18.25 -1.28 9.57
C ASP A 126 -17.79 -2.76 9.58
N TYR A 127 -16.53 -3.03 9.96
CA TYR A 127 -16.00 -4.40 10.09
C TYR A 127 -16.64 -5.20 11.23
N LEU A 128 -17.23 -4.53 12.23
CA LEU A 128 -17.86 -5.22 13.36
C LEU A 128 -19.20 -5.89 13.00
N THR A 129 -19.85 -5.52 11.90
CA THR A 129 -21.16 -6.06 11.51
C THR A 129 -21.09 -7.19 10.48
N LEU A 130 -19.96 -7.38 9.79
CA LEU A 130 -19.81 -8.34 8.69
C LEU A 130 -19.22 -9.71 9.11
N GLY A 131 -18.98 -9.92 10.40
CA GLY A 131 -18.30 -11.12 10.89
C GLY A 131 -16.81 -11.13 10.52
N PRO A 132 -16.03 -12.10 11.03
CA PRO A 132 -14.61 -12.17 10.75
C PRO A 132 -14.37 -12.37 9.25
N PRO A 133 -13.37 -11.70 8.66
CA PRO A 133 -13.10 -11.82 7.24
C PRO A 133 -12.79 -13.28 6.86
N ARG A 134 -13.10 -13.64 5.61
CA ARG A 134 -12.98 -15.01 5.06
C ARG A 134 -12.45 -14.98 3.62
N GLY A 135 -11.85 -16.09 3.20
CA GLY A 135 -11.33 -16.30 1.85
C GLY A 135 -9.98 -15.65 1.60
N GLN A 136 -9.68 -15.41 0.32
CA GLN A 136 -8.40 -14.83 -0.12
C GLN A 136 -8.18 -13.44 0.48
N LEU A 137 -6.97 -13.16 0.94
CA LEU A 137 -6.57 -11.85 1.45
C LEU A 137 -6.62 -10.81 0.32
N ASP A 138 -7.11 -9.63 0.66
CA ASP A 138 -7.17 -8.46 -0.23
C ASP A 138 -6.95 -7.19 0.60
N VAL A 139 -6.91 -6.03 -0.08
CA VAL A 139 -6.69 -4.73 0.58
C VAL A 139 -7.71 -4.47 1.69
N ARG A 140 -8.99 -4.78 1.48
CA ARG A 140 -10.04 -4.50 2.46
C ARG A 140 -9.87 -5.37 3.70
N LYS A 141 -9.51 -6.64 3.50
CA LYS A 141 -9.27 -7.57 4.59
C LYS A 141 -8.01 -7.20 5.38
N CYS A 142 -6.94 -6.78 4.72
CA CYS A 142 -5.76 -6.29 5.42
C CYS A 142 -6.06 -5.03 6.24
N ASP A 143 -6.81 -4.08 5.69
CA ASP A 143 -7.26 -2.90 6.43
C ASP A 143 -8.12 -3.31 7.66
N ALA A 144 -8.99 -4.31 7.52
CA ALA A 144 -9.79 -4.84 8.61
C ALA A 144 -8.94 -5.51 9.72
N LEU A 145 -7.99 -6.36 9.33
CA LEU A 145 -7.12 -7.09 10.26
C LEU A 145 -6.21 -6.14 11.06
N LEU A 146 -5.60 -5.15 10.40
CA LEU A 146 -4.70 -4.19 11.07
C LEU A 146 -5.43 -3.21 12.00
N ARG A 147 -6.73 -2.96 11.78
CA ARG A 147 -7.52 -2.02 12.58
C ARG A 147 -8.31 -2.69 13.69
N ASN A 148 -8.40 -4.01 13.70
CA ASN A 148 -9.12 -4.75 14.71
C ASN A 148 -8.21 -5.07 15.91
N PRO A 149 -8.39 -4.41 17.07
CA PRO A 149 -7.54 -4.64 18.25
C PRO A 149 -7.69 -6.04 18.86
N GLU A 150 -8.75 -6.77 18.49
CA GLU A 150 -9.00 -8.15 18.92
C GLU A 150 -8.39 -9.18 17.94
N ASP A 151 -7.81 -8.73 16.82
CA ASP A 151 -7.21 -9.64 15.85
C ASP A 151 -5.81 -10.09 16.28
N HIS A 152 -5.46 -11.33 15.94
CA HIS A 152 -4.17 -11.90 16.28
C HIS A 152 -3.00 -11.09 15.67
N LEU A 153 -3.15 -10.57 14.45
CA LEU A 153 -2.11 -9.78 13.80
C LEU A 153 -1.83 -8.47 14.56
N TRP A 154 -2.85 -7.87 15.15
CA TRP A 154 -2.70 -6.69 15.99
C TRP A 154 -1.94 -7.02 17.29
N HIS A 155 -2.22 -8.18 17.89
CA HIS A 155 -1.53 -8.64 19.09
C HIS A 155 -0.04 -8.94 18.87
N LEU A 156 0.40 -9.28 17.65
CA LEU A 156 1.82 -9.41 17.32
C LEU A 156 2.62 -8.13 17.62
N PHE A 157 2.00 -6.94 17.55
CA PHE A 157 2.62 -5.67 17.94
C PHE A 157 2.51 -5.35 19.42
N ARG A 158 1.44 -5.79 20.08
CA ARG A 158 1.21 -5.51 21.50
C ARG A 158 2.36 -6.00 22.37
N HIS A 159 3.01 -7.08 21.96
CA HIS A 159 4.14 -7.67 22.68
C HIS A 159 5.50 -7.18 22.17
N ALA A 160 5.52 -6.26 21.19
CA ALA A 160 6.75 -5.71 20.66
C ALA A 160 7.16 -4.46 21.46
N HIS A 161 8.14 -4.64 22.34
CA HIS A 161 8.64 -3.60 23.26
C HIS A 161 9.29 -2.37 22.60
N CYS A 162 9.37 -2.30 21.27
CA CYS A 162 9.96 -1.14 20.60
C CYS A 162 9.04 0.09 20.62
N LEU A 163 7.73 -0.12 20.77
CA LEU A 163 6.73 0.93 20.71
C LEU A 163 6.63 1.57 22.10
N GLY A 164 7.70 2.24 22.54
CA GLY A 164 7.73 2.93 23.84
C GLY A 164 6.62 3.98 23.99
N THR A 165 6.64 4.73 25.09
CA THR A 165 5.62 5.78 25.31
C THR A 165 6.06 7.13 24.71
N GLY A 166 5.11 7.93 24.20
CA GLY A 166 5.32 9.33 23.84
C GLY A 166 6.48 9.59 22.85
N SER A 167 7.58 10.15 23.34
CA SER A 167 8.74 10.54 22.54
C SER A 167 9.46 9.36 21.89
N ASP A 168 9.51 8.21 22.56
CA ASP A 168 10.25 7.04 22.07
C ASP A 168 9.56 6.45 20.85
N ARG A 169 8.22 6.39 20.88
CA ARG A 169 7.41 5.99 19.73
C ARG A 169 7.58 6.93 18.55
N ARG A 170 7.50 8.24 18.79
CA ARG A 170 7.69 9.23 17.72
C ARG A 170 9.06 9.07 17.07
N ARG A 171 10.10 8.95 17.90
CA ARG A 171 11.47 8.73 17.44
C ARG A 171 11.58 7.46 16.61
N PHE A 172 10.98 6.34 17.05
CA PHE A 172 10.94 5.10 16.28
C PHE A 172 10.38 5.30 14.86
N PHE A 173 9.23 5.96 14.72
CA PHE A 173 8.66 6.25 13.39
C PHE A 173 9.50 7.26 12.58
N GLU A 174 10.10 8.26 13.22
CA GLU A 174 11.00 9.19 12.52
C GLU A 174 12.27 8.49 12.01
N ASP A 175 12.88 7.64 12.84
CA ASP A 175 14.09 6.88 12.53
C ASP A 175 13.83 5.90 11.38
N ILE A 176 12.72 5.15 11.42
CA ILE A 176 12.31 4.25 10.33
C ILE A 176 12.04 5.01 9.03
N LEU A 177 11.29 6.12 9.08
CA LEU A 177 10.99 6.90 7.88
C LEU A 177 12.25 7.51 7.26
N SER A 178 13.23 7.86 8.09
CA SER A 178 14.54 8.31 7.63
C SER A 178 15.41 7.17 7.09
N GLY A 179 15.06 5.91 7.42
CA GLY A 179 15.85 4.72 7.12
C GLY A 179 17.18 4.70 7.87
N HIS A 180 17.16 5.05 9.16
CA HIS A 180 18.34 5.18 10.03
C HIS A 180 19.19 3.90 10.06
N ASP A 181 18.53 2.76 10.22
CA ASP A 181 19.15 1.46 10.50
C ASP A 181 19.10 0.48 9.31
N CYS A 182 18.84 1.00 8.09
CA CYS A 182 18.69 0.18 6.89
C CYS A 182 19.99 -0.44 6.37
N ASP A 183 21.14 -0.01 6.88
CA ASP A 183 22.44 -0.55 6.51
C ASP A 183 22.82 -1.81 7.31
N ALA A 184 22.07 -2.14 8.36
CA ALA A 184 22.24 -3.35 9.17
C ALA A 184 22.19 -4.61 8.30
N ASN A 185 22.73 -5.74 8.78
CA ASN A 185 22.51 -7.04 8.16
C ASN A 185 21.11 -7.55 8.56
N TRP A 186 20.29 -8.05 7.62
CA TRP A 186 18.97 -8.63 7.94
C TRP A 186 19.08 -9.90 8.80
N ILE A 187 20.29 -10.44 8.89
CA ILE A 187 20.66 -11.58 9.73
C ILE A 187 21.51 -11.18 10.94
N SER A 188 21.61 -9.89 11.28
CA SER A 188 22.59 -9.38 12.26
C SER A 188 22.58 -10.04 13.64
N HIS A 189 21.52 -10.79 13.97
CA HIS A 189 21.36 -11.49 15.23
C HIS A 189 21.53 -13.01 15.14
N SER A 190 21.68 -13.60 13.95
CA SER A 190 21.99 -15.03 13.86
C SER A 190 23.36 -15.32 14.47
N ALA A 191 23.44 -16.35 15.28
CA ALA A 191 24.71 -16.85 15.79
C ALA A 191 25.71 -17.17 14.65
N GLY A 192 27.00 -16.92 14.89
CA GLY A 192 28.08 -17.32 13.99
C GLY A 192 28.43 -16.32 12.88
N ALA A 193 29.09 -16.82 11.83
CA ALA A 193 29.71 -15.97 10.82
C ALA A 193 28.71 -15.21 9.93
N SER A 194 27.50 -15.75 9.75
CA SER A 194 26.44 -15.22 8.86
C SER A 194 25.75 -13.97 9.41
N GLY A 195 25.76 -13.78 10.74
CA GLY A 195 25.22 -12.58 11.38
C GLY A 195 26.18 -11.38 11.39
N ARG A 196 27.43 -11.57 10.94
CA ARG A 196 28.38 -10.45 10.88
C ARG A 196 27.97 -9.44 9.82
N GLN A 197 28.28 -8.17 10.05
CA GLN A 197 27.92 -7.08 9.15
C GLN A 197 28.57 -7.21 7.76
N ASP A 198 29.74 -7.86 7.66
CA ASP A 198 30.44 -8.15 6.42
C ASP A 198 29.85 -9.34 5.64
N ALA A 199 28.99 -10.15 6.27
CA ALA A 199 28.35 -11.31 5.65
C ALA A 199 27.02 -11.00 4.94
N ARG A 200 26.61 -9.72 4.90
CA ARG A 200 25.34 -9.29 4.28
C ARG A 200 25.29 -9.59 2.76
N PRO A 201 24.11 -9.86 2.18
CA PRO A 201 23.99 -9.92 0.73
C PRO A 201 24.44 -8.60 0.14
N LEU A 202 25.30 -8.67 -0.89
CA LEU A 202 25.87 -7.47 -1.49
C LEU A 202 25.02 -6.97 -2.66
N THR A 203 24.13 -7.80 -3.21
CA THR A 203 23.44 -7.51 -4.48
C THR A 203 22.14 -8.31 -4.63
N GLY A 204 21.02 -7.86 -4.02
CA GLY A 204 19.77 -8.63 -4.05
C GLY A 204 18.47 -7.84 -3.88
N PRO A 205 17.38 -8.22 -4.57
CA PRO A 205 16.05 -7.72 -4.24
C PRO A 205 15.61 -8.26 -2.88
N ALA A 206 14.56 -7.65 -2.34
CA ALA A 206 13.94 -8.15 -1.14
C ALA A 206 13.06 -9.38 -1.46
N LEU A 207 12.94 -10.31 -0.51
CA LEU A 207 12.17 -11.55 -0.69
C LEU A 207 11.20 -11.77 0.46
N LEU A 208 9.93 -12.03 0.12
CA LEU A 208 8.84 -12.39 1.04
C LEU A 208 8.20 -13.73 0.70
N GLY A 209 7.62 -14.39 1.70
CA GLY A 209 6.78 -15.56 1.50
C GLY A 209 6.76 -16.46 2.73
N TYR A 210 6.24 -17.67 2.55
CA TYR A 210 6.39 -18.72 3.56
C TYR A 210 7.83 -19.22 3.57
N ASP A 211 8.33 -19.58 4.75
CA ASP A 211 9.70 -20.07 4.97
C ASP A 211 10.08 -21.19 4.01
N SER A 212 9.21 -22.18 3.86
CA SER A 212 9.42 -23.31 2.96
C SER A 212 9.51 -22.89 1.49
N HIS A 213 8.80 -21.83 1.09
CA HIS A 213 8.82 -21.29 -0.27
C HIS A 213 10.04 -20.40 -0.49
N ILE A 214 10.39 -19.56 0.49
CA ILE A 214 11.63 -18.77 0.49
C ILE A 214 12.82 -19.71 0.33
N TYR A 215 12.90 -20.77 1.14
CA TYR A 215 13.96 -21.77 1.05
C TYR A 215 14.05 -22.38 -0.35
N LYS A 216 12.91 -22.87 -0.89
CA LYS A 216 12.85 -23.44 -2.24
C LYS A 216 13.29 -22.45 -3.31
N LYS A 217 12.87 -21.18 -3.22
CA LYS A 217 13.26 -20.12 -4.17
C LYS A 217 14.76 -19.84 -4.10
N CYS A 218 15.32 -19.66 -2.92
CA CYS A 218 16.76 -19.44 -2.75
C CYS A 218 17.59 -20.64 -3.25
N MET A 219 17.13 -21.87 -3.03
CA MET A 219 17.79 -23.08 -3.56
C MET A 219 17.69 -23.18 -5.09
N ALA A 220 16.54 -22.85 -5.67
CA ALA A 220 16.34 -22.85 -7.12
C ALA A 220 17.23 -21.81 -7.81
N GLU A 221 17.40 -20.62 -7.22
CA GLU A 221 18.29 -19.56 -7.72
C GLU A 221 19.77 -20.01 -7.76
N ARG A 222 20.13 -20.96 -6.90
CA ARG A 222 21.44 -21.61 -6.87
C ARG A 222 21.57 -22.79 -7.85
N GLY A 223 20.53 -23.07 -8.65
CA GLY A 223 20.48 -24.19 -9.58
C GLY A 223 20.14 -25.54 -8.94
N VAL A 224 19.70 -25.57 -7.67
CA VAL A 224 19.27 -26.81 -7.00
C VAL A 224 17.80 -27.08 -7.31
N ARG A 225 17.53 -28.07 -8.16
CA ARG A 225 16.17 -28.42 -8.60
C ARG A 225 15.33 -29.10 -7.52
N GLU A 226 15.97 -29.97 -6.73
CA GLU A 226 15.33 -30.75 -5.68
C GLU A 226 16.04 -30.46 -4.35
N PRO A 227 15.69 -29.36 -3.67
CA PRO A 227 16.27 -29.06 -2.37
C PRO A 227 15.87 -30.16 -1.37
N PRO A 228 16.73 -30.45 -0.38
CA PRO A 228 16.35 -31.35 0.70
C PRO A 228 15.09 -30.81 1.39
N PRO A 229 14.26 -31.69 2.00
CA PRO A 229 13.07 -31.24 2.71
C PRO A 229 13.45 -30.21 3.76
N TRP A 230 12.78 -29.05 3.73
CA TRP A 230 12.94 -28.06 4.79
C TRP A 230 12.50 -28.70 6.10
N ARG A 231 13.41 -28.70 7.07
CA ARG A 231 13.11 -29.12 8.44
C ARG A 231 12.85 -27.84 9.21
N ASN A 232 11.60 -27.60 9.64
CA ASN A 232 11.12 -26.37 10.26
C ASN A 232 11.98 -25.82 11.42
N ALA A 233 12.90 -26.62 11.98
CA ALA A 233 13.79 -26.26 13.07
C ALA A 233 15.14 -25.65 12.64
N ASP A 234 15.48 -25.59 11.35
CA ASP A 234 16.81 -25.16 10.90
C ASP A 234 16.74 -23.89 10.04
N PHE A 235 16.56 -22.74 10.71
CA PHE A 235 16.57 -21.42 10.07
C PHE A 235 17.90 -21.14 9.34
N GLN A 236 19.01 -21.72 9.82
CA GLN A 236 20.31 -21.55 9.20
C GLN A 236 20.30 -22.03 7.73
N GLN A 237 19.47 -23.03 7.39
CA GLN A 237 19.31 -23.45 5.99
C GLN A 237 18.72 -22.37 5.09
N ILE A 238 17.77 -21.57 5.60
CA ILE A 238 17.21 -20.43 4.85
C ILE A 238 18.27 -19.34 4.71
N VAL A 239 18.95 -18.99 5.79
CA VAL A 239 20.06 -18.02 5.79
C VAL A 239 21.09 -18.38 4.74
N ASP A 240 21.66 -19.58 4.83
CA ASP A 240 22.75 -20.00 3.95
C ASP A 240 22.28 -20.08 2.49
N ALA A 241 21.07 -20.58 2.25
CA ALA A 241 20.51 -20.63 0.91
C ALA A 241 20.31 -19.22 0.33
N CYS A 242 19.74 -18.30 1.10
CA CYS A 242 19.39 -16.96 0.60
C CYS A 242 20.57 -16.00 0.55
N LEU A 243 21.55 -16.12 1.44
CA LEU A 243 22.82 -15.41 1.34
C LEU A 243 23.54 -15.77 0.03
N LEU A 244 23.64 -17.06 -0.28
CA LEU A 244 24.27 -17.54 -1.51
C LEU A 244 23.45 -17.17 -2.76
N ALA A 245 22.11 -17.19 -2.65
CA ALA A 245 21.22 -16.72 -3.71
C ALA A 245 21.15 -15.18 -3.83
N GLN A 246 21.83 -14.45 -2.93
CA GLN A 246 21.83 -12.99 -2.87
C GLN A 246 20.41 -12.41 -2.75
N PHE A 247 19.58 -12.93 -1.85
CA PHE A 247 18.30 -12.31 -1.49
C PHE A 247 18.39 -11.62 -0.13
N ASN A 248 17.69 -10.49 0.00
CA ASN A 248 17.42 -9.86 1.28
C ASN A 248 16.06 -10.36 1.79
N VAL A 249 16.04 -11.32 2.71
CA VAL A 249 14.77 -11.80 3.28
C VAL A 249 14.26 -10.76 4.25
N ILE A 250 13.03 -10.28 4.06
CA ILE A 250 12.46 -9.19 4.86
C ILE A 250 12.15 -9.65 6.29
N ARG A 251 12.02 -10.96 6.51
CA ARG A 251 11.83 -11.53 7.84
C ARG A 251 13.15 -11.75 8.58
N VAL A 252 13.24 -11.22 9.80
CA VAL A 252 14.36 -11.42 10.74
C VAL A 252 14.04 -12.59 11.66
N PHE A 253 14.84 -13.65 11.69
CA PHE A 253 14.47 -14.92 12.38
C PHE A 253 15.35 -15.31 13.57
N ASP A 254 16.07 -14.36 14.15
CA ASP A 254 16.57 -14.49 15.51
C ASP A 254 16.09 -13.24 16.24
N TRP A 255 15.36 -13.40 17.35
CA TRP A 255 14.73 -12.28 18.07
C TRP A 255 13.68 -11.52 17.26
N TRP A 256 12.91 -12.24 16.42
CA TRP A 256 11.83 -11.64 15.65
C TRP A 256 10.93 -10.82 16.57
N ASN A 257 10.69 -9.58 16.16
CA ASN A 257 9.63 -8.76 16.71
C ASN A 257 9.04 -7.93 15.58
N ALA A 258 7.77 -7.59 15.74
CA ALA A 258 6.99 -6.95 14.69
C ALA A 258 7.55 -5.56 14.30
N CYS A 259 8.22 -4.88 15.22
CA CYS A 259 8.85 -3.60 14.97
C CYS A 259 10.04 -3.65 14.03
N ARG A 260 10.95 -4.59 14.30
CA ARG A 260 12.11 -4.80 13.43
C ARG A 260 11.64 -5.19 12.04
N ASN A 261 10.57 -5.99 11.96
CA ASN A 261 9.97 -6.34 10.67
C ASN A 261 9.43 -5.11 9.91
N LEU A 262 8.66 -4.25 10.59
CA LEU A 262 8.16 -2.99 10.01
C LEU A 262 9.31 -2.09 9.53
N GLU A 263 10.38 -1.98 10.32
CA GLU A 263 11.58 -1.26 9.94
C GLU A 263 12.20 -1.83 8.66
N TRP A 264 12.40 -3.15 8.57
CA TRP A 264 12.94 -3.80 7.38
C TRP A 264 12.08 -3.59 6.15
N GLN A 265 10.75 -3.69 6.29
CA GLN A 265 9.81 -3.40 5.21
C GLN A 265 9.97 -1.96 4.73
N MET A 266 10.07 -1.00 5.65
CA MET A 266 10.29 0.40 5.30
C MET A 266 11.65 0.63 4.65
N CYS A 267 12.71 -0.04 5.09
CA CYS A 267 14.00 -0.01 4.41
C CYS A 267 13.91 -0.48 2.96
N VAL A 268 13.07 -1.47 2.67
CA VAL A 268 12.83 -1.94 1.30
C VAL A 268 12.05 -0.91 0.51
N ILE A 269 10.97 -0.36 1.07
CA ILE A 269 10.15 0.68 0.42
C ILE A 269 11.00 1.89 0.05
N LEU A 270 11.88 2.31 0.97
CA LEU A 270 12.83 3.40 0.76
C LEU A 270 13.98 3.01 -0.19
N GLY A 271 14.08 1.73 -0.55
CA GLY A 271 15.14 1.19 -1.39
C GLY A 271 16.53 1.34 -0.77
N LYS A 272 16.63 1.13 0.54
CA LYS A 272 17.83 1.33 1.35
C LYS A 272 18.40 0.03 1.92
N LEU A 273 17.86 -1.13 1.53
CA LEU A 273 18.43 -2.39 1.97
C LEU A 273 19.89 -2.54 1.52
N PRO A 274 20.71 -3.28 2.28
CA PRO A 274 22.07 -3.54 1.87
C PRO A 274 22.14 -4.19 0.50
N GLY A 275 23.03 -3.66 -0.34
CA GLY A 275 23.27 -4.20 -1.67
C GLY A 275 22.22 -3.85 -2.72
N GLN A 276 21.17 -3.08 -2.39
CA GLN A 276 20.34 -2.47 -3.41
C GLN A 276 21.13 -1.36 -4.12
N PRO A 277 21.01 -1.25 -5.46
CA PRO A 277 21.76 -0.25 -6.20
C PRO A 277 21.41 1.16 -5.71
N ALA A 278 22.43 2.03 -5.69
CA ALA A 278 22.21 3.45 -5.51
C ALA A 278 21.23 3.98 -6.59
N PHE A 279 20.59 5.13 -6.33
CA PHE A 279 19.66 5.77 -7.26
C PHE A 279 20.28 5.83 -8.68
N ASN A 280 19.67 5.18 -9.68
CA ASN A 280 20.12 4.97 -11.07
C ASN A 280 21.11 3.84 -11.38
N GLY A 281 21.50 3.00 -10.41
CA GLY A 281 22.26 1.78 -10.68
C GLY A 281 21.35 0.60 -11.04
N THR A 282 21.75 -0.20 -12.02
CA THR A 282 21.26 -1.58 -12.16
C THR A 282 22.40 -2.50 -11.74
N VAL A 283 22.14 -3.36 -10.76
CA VAL A 283 23.06 -4.43 -10.40
C VAL A 283 22.28 -5.72 -10.57
N LYS A 284 22.75 -6.61 -11.45
CA LYS A 284 22.13 -7.93 -11.70
C LYS A 284 20.61 -7.89 -11.94
N ASN A 285 20.13 -7.02 -12.83
CA ASN A 285 18.76 -7.02 -13.35
C ASN A 285 17.61 -6.77 -12.34
N PHE A 286 17.88 -6.17 -11.18
CA PHE A 286 16.82 -5.71 -10.28
C PHE A 286 16.95 -4.21 -9.97
N GLN A 287 15.83 -3.56 -9.62
CA GLN A 287 15.79 -2.12 -9.33
C GLN A 287 15.76 -1.84 -7.82
N ARG A 288 16.08 -0.60 -7.45
CA ARG A 288 15.99 -0.13 -6.06
C ARG A 288 14.57 -0.29 -5.53
N GLY A 289 14.43 -0.84 -4.32
CA GLY A 289 13.14 -1.07 -3.67
C GLY A 289 12.32 -2.22 -4.24
N GLU A 290 12.92 -3.08 -5.07
CA GLU A 290 12.26 -4.27 -5.60
C GLU A 290 11.95 -5.29 -4.48
N ILE A 291 10.68 -5.68 -4.41
CA ILE A 291 10.17 -6.75 -3.59
C ILE A 291 9.78 -7.91 -4.51
N ARG A 292 10.26 -9.11 -4.20
CA ARG A 292 9.84 -10.35 -4.84
C ARG A 292 9.12 -11.25 -3.84
N PHE A 293 8.22 -12.06 -4.38
CA PHE A 293 7.43 -13.00 -3.59
C PHE A 293 7.80 -14.43 -3.94
N ALA A 294 8.23 -15.20 -2.95
CA ALA A 294 8.28 -16.66 -2.99
C ALA A 294 6.88 -17.28 -2.82
N THR A 295 5.97 -16.57 -2.13
CA THR A 295 4.54 -16.87 -2.08
C THR A 295 3.75 -15.65 -2.56
N ALA A 296 2.95 -15.79 -3.62
CA ALA A 296 2.11 -14.69 -4.09
C ALA A 296 1.10 -14.23 -3.02
N PRO A 297 0.92 -12.93 -2.77
CA PRO A 297 -0.03 -12.41 -1.78
C PRO A 297 -1.48 -12.86 -2.02
N SER A 298 -1.88 -13.08 -3.28
CA SER A 298 -3.20 -13.61 -3.66
C SER A 298 -3.49 -15.02 -3.11
N ASN A 299 -2.45 -15.76 -2.74
CA ASN A 299 -2.58 -17.13 -2.24
C ASN A 299 -2.81 -17.19 -0.73
N LEU A 300 -2.74 -16.06 -0.04
CA LEU A 300 -3.03 -15.97 1.39
C LEU A 300 -4.52 -16.14 1.61
N VAL A 301 -4.91 -17.11 2.41
CA VAL A 301 -6.31 -17.42 2.71
C VAL A 301 -6.53 -17.24 4.21
N ILE A 302 -7.43 -16.34 4.62
CA ILE A 302 -7.58 -15.90 6.02
C ILE A 302 -7.86 -17.06 6.98
N GLU A 303 -8.51 -18.11 6.52
CA GLU A 303 -8.74 -19.32 7.30
C GLU A 303 -7.44 -19.97 7.81
N GLN A 304 -6.30 -19.70 7.16
CA GLN A 304 -4.97 -20.14 7.58
C GLN A 304 -4.44 -19.39 8.82
N LEU A 305 -4.99 -18.22 9.15
CA LEU A 305 -4.64 -17.45 10.37
C LEU A 305 -5.18 -18.09 11.67
N ARG A 306 -5.91 -19.21 11.59
CA ARG A 306 -6.75 -19.69 12.71
C ARG A 306 -6.14 -20.80 13.58
N HIS A 307 -4.85 -21.11 13.52
CA HIS A 307 -4.28 -22.24 14.27
C HIS A 307 -2.99 -21.86 15.03
N PRO A 308 -2.79 -22.29 16.29
CA PRO A 308 -1.43 -22.30 16.87
C PRO A 308 -0.59 -23.41 16.20
N PRO A 309 0.76 -23.33 16.10
CA PRO A 309 1.71 -22.29 16.53
C PRO A 309 2.64 -21.83 15.38
N GLU A 310 2.19 -21.81 14.13
CA GLU A 310 3.06 -21.37 13.03
C GLU A 310 3.08 -19.84 12.94
N ILE A 311 3.72 -19.20 13.92
CA ILE A 311 3.98 -17.75 13.98
C ILE A 311 4.53 -17.24 12.63
N ALA A 312 5.30 -18.07 11.93
CA ALA A 312 5.81 -17.80 10.58
C ALA A 312 4.71 -17.51 9.54
N VAL A 313 3.53 -18.13 9.62
CA VAL A 313 2.40 -17.86 8.73
C VAL A 313 1.83 -16.48 9.05
N ASP A 314 1.54 -16.22 10.33
CA ASP A 314 0.96 -14.96 10.78
C ASP A 314 1.86 -13.77 10.46
N ILE A 315 3.17 -13.94 10.57
CA ILE A 315 4.15 -12.93 10.17
C ILE A 315 4.01 -12.58 8.69
N PHE A 316 3.81 -13.57 7.80
CA PHE A 316 3.69 -13.27 6.36
C PHE A 316 2.39 -12.52 6.04
N PHE A 317 1.31 -12.85 6.73
CA PHE A 317 0.06 -12.07 6.64
C PHE A 317 0.26 -10.63 7.12
N LEU A 318 0.92 -10.46 8.28
CA LEU A 318 1.22 -9.14 8.85
C LEU A 318 2.08 -8.30 7.89
N GLU A 319 3.16 -8.87 7.37
CA GLU A 319 4.05 -8.24 6.39
C GLU A 319 3.26 -7.79 5.14
N THR A 320 2.44 -8.70 4.59
CA THR A 320 1.61 -8.39 3.41
C THR A 320 0.63 -7.27 3.72
N CYS A 321 0.00 -7.28 4.88
CA CYS A 321 -0.93 -6.24 5.27
C CYS A 321 -0.25 -4.89 5.53
N PHE A 322 1.01 -4.86 5.99
CA PHE A 322 1.75 -3.60 6.04
C PHE A 322 2.07 -3.04 4.69
N PHE A 323 2.53 -3.85 3.73
CA PHE A 323 2.67 -3.34 2.36
C PHE A 323 1.32 -2.86 1.82
N SER A 324 0.23 -3.60 2.07
CA SER A 324 -1.10 -3.15 1.69
C SER A 324 -1.50 -1.83 2.37
N HIS A 325 -1.05 -1.54 3.59
CA HIS A 325 -1.39 -0.28 4.25
C HIS A 325 -0.49 0.88 3.77
N LEU A 326 0.79 0.61 3.60
CA LEU A 326 1.83 1.61 3.35
C LEU A 326 1.97 2.02 1.89
N CYS A 327 1.46 1.24 0.93
CA CYS A 327 1.64 1.52 -0.49
C CYS A 327 0.39 2.16 -1.12
N ILE A 328 0.56 3.24 -1.88
CA ILE A 328 -0.50 3.86 -2.69
C ILE A 328 -1.03 2.85 -3.71
N ASN A 329 -0.12 2.09 -4.34
CA ASN A 329 -0.41 1.05 -5.32
C ASN A 329 -0.71 -0.32 -4.68
N ARG A 330 -1.20 -0.36 -3.43
CA ARG A 330 -1.53 -1.57 -2.66
C ARG A 330 -2.41 -2.62 -3.35
N GLN A 331 -3.20 -2.25 -4.35
CA GLN A 331 -3.98 -3.25 -5.10
C GLN A 331 -3.09 -4.12 -5.99
N GLU A 332 -2.00 -3.58 -6.52
CA GLU A 332 -1.05 -4.32 -7.36
C GLU A 332 -0.39 -5.47 -6.58
N LEU A 333 -0.11 -5.26 -5.29
CA LEU A 333 0.43 -6.27 -4.38
C LEU A 333 -0.31 -7.62 -4.48
N PHE A 334 -1.64 -7.60 -4.47
CA PHE A 334 -2.47 -8.80 -4.51
C PHE A 334 -2.63 -9.40 -5.90
N HIS A 335 -2.08 -8.76 -6.92
CA HIS A 335 -2.02 -9.28 -8.28
C HIS A 335 -0.61 -9.73 -8.68
N THR A 336 0.41 -9.35 -7.90
CA THR A 336 1.80 -9.75 -8.10
C THR A 336 1.93 -11.26 -7.98
N LYS A 337 2.48 -11.88 -9.02
CA LYS A 337 2.76 -13.31 -9.04
C LYS A 337 4.08 -13.63 -8.33
N VAL A 338 4.33 -14.92 -8.12
CA VAL A 338 5.63 -15.40 -7.64
C VAL A 338 6.73 -14.90 -8.58
N ASP A 339 7.82 -14.38 -8.00
CA ASP A 339 9.00 -13.82 -8.69
C ASP A 339 8.78 -12.56 -9.54
N GLU A 340 7.54 -12.09 -9.67
CA GLU A 340 7.23 -10.81 -10.30
C GLU A 340 7.66 -9.66 -9.37
N PRO A 341 8.35 -8.63 -9.89
CA PRO A 341 8.77 -7.51 -9.08
C PRO A 341 7.56 -6.67 -8.65
N PHE A 342 7.54 -6.27 -7.39
CA PHE A 342 6.63 -5.28 -6.84
C PHE A 342 7.43 -4.11 -6.27
N TYR A 343 6.95 -2.89 -6.53
CA TYR A 343 7.53 -1.67 -6.01
C TYR A 343 6.47 -0.93 -5.22
N CYS A 344 6.73 -0.66 -3.95
CA CYS A 344 5.81 0.08 -3.11
C CYS A 344 5.97 1.58 -3.35
N GLU A 345 4.89 2.25 -3.78
CA GLU A 345 4.81 3.70 -3.75
C GLU A 345 4.37 4.16 -2.35
N LEU A 346 5.32 4.61 -1.53
CA LEU A 346 5.03 4.94 -0.13
C LEU A 346 3.93 6.01 0.04
N ASP A 347 2.86 5.65 0.73
CA ASP A 347 1.85 6.57 1.24
C ASP A 347 2.28 7.12 2.61
N ILE A 348 2.82 8.34 2.60
CA ILE A 348 3.26 9.03 3.82
C ILE A 348 2.10 9.29 4.80
N ALA A 349 0.88 9.48 4.30
CA ALA A 349 -0.27 9.71 5.17
C ALA A 349 -0.68 8.41 5.87
N ALA A 350 -0.71 7.29 5.15
CA ALA A 350 -0.96 5.97 5.74
C ALA A 350 0.16 5.57 6.72
N TYR A 351 1.42 5.84 6.38
CA TYR A 351 2.53 5.62 7.32
C TYR A 351 2.34 6.36 8.66
N LYS A 352 1.94 7.63 8.60
CA LYS A 352 1.62 8.42 9.81
C LYS A 352 0.36 7.93 10.53
N GLU A 353 -0.56 7.28 9.81
CA GLU A 353 -1.72 6.64 10.42
C GLU A 353 -1.32 5.39 11.20
N LEU A 354 -0.29 4.64 10.74
CA LEU A 354 0.22 3.45 11.41
C LEU A 354 0.62 3.73 12.87
N ASP A 355 1.22 4.89 13.13
CA ASP A 355 1.53 5.38 14.49
C ASP A 355 0.29 5.48 15.39
N ARG A 356 -0.90 5.63 14.83
CA ARG A 356 -2.16 5.65 15.59
C ARG A 356 -2.84 4.29 15.65
N LEU A 357 -2.59 3.41 14.67
CA LEU A 357 -3.23 2.10 14.56
C LEU A 357 -2.59 1.06 15.48
N LEU A 358 -1.26 1.10 15.63
CA LEU A 358 -0.54 0.10 16.41
C LEU A 358 -0.71 0.34 17.92
N PRO A 359 -0.76 -0.72 18.75
CA PRO A 359 -0.85 -0.60 20.20
C PRO A 359 0.24 0.32 20.76
N PRO A 360 -0.02 1.08 21.84
CA PRO A 360 1.07 1.51 22.71
C PRO A 360 1.75 0.26 23.30
N GLY A 361 3.08 0.25 23.34
CA GLY A 361 3.87 -0.86 23.90
C GLY A 361 4.04 -0.81 25.40
#